data_AF-A0A4V0YB72-F1
#
_entry.id   AF-A0A4V0YB72-F1
#
_cell.length_a   1.000
_cell.length_b   1.000
_cell.length_c   1.000
_cell.angle_alpha   90.00
_cell.angle_beta   90.00
_cell.angle_gamma   90.00
#
_symmetry.space_group_name_H-M   'P 1'
#
loop_
_entity.id
_entity.type
_entity.pdbx_description
1 polymer ?
#
loop_
_entity_poly.entity_id
_entity_poly.type
_entity_poly.pdbx_seq_one_letter_code
_entity_poly.pdbx_strand_id
1 'polypeptide(L)'
;MASYGCEAVDGGRYRLSFTVGGLLAEQGRTVAGLMVGDTAVAAAVDTLPSADRDDDAFAPAELLESVRRYAVAENVLQIRTHAARVRIVNEVVKRLSALTMGELRCIADADTLQPDRRALMWVAMCRYYALVGEFAQEVLREHFLIGTTTITYGDYEHFMLGKAMWHPEIDDLSTSTSAKLRSNVFKAMAEAGVVNRTDDTIVPSLLGREVTGILMGRPESFGFFPMREPILA
;
A
#
# COMPACT_ATOMS: atom_id res chain seq x y z
N MET A 1 -18.24 6.71 6.88
CA MET A 1 -18.02 6.32 5.48
C MET A 1 -16.53 6.00 5.33
N ALA A 2 -16.14 4.87 4.74
CA ALA A 2 -14.72 4.58 4.55
C ALA A 2 -14.16 5.58 3.52
N SER A 3 -13.02 6.20 3.84
CA SER A 3 -12.28 6.99 2.86
C SER A 3 -11.57 6.03 1.92
N TYR A 4 -11.83 6.13 0.62
CA TYR A 4 -11.19 5.34 -0.43
C TYR A 4 -10.34 6.26 -1.31
N GLY A 5 -9.41 5.66 -2.06
CA GLY A 5 -8.53 6.37 -2.97
C GLY A 5 -7.27 6.91 -2.29
N CYS A 6 -6.42 7.51 -3.13
CA CYS A 6 -5.18 8.16 -2.71
C CYS A 6 -5.47 9.24 -1.66
N GLU A 7 -4.57 9.39 -0.69
CA GLU A 7 -4.58 10.52 0.22
C GLU A 7 -3.73 11.65 -0.36
N ALA A 8 -4.33 12.81 -0.55
CA ALA A 8 -3.61 14.05 -0.85
C ALA A 8 -3.64 14.92 0.42
N VAL A 9 -2.47 15.33 0.91
CA VAL A 9 -2.33 16.21 2.08
C VAL A 9 -2.11 17.61 1.58
N ASP A 10 -3.18 18.24 1.08
CA ASP A 10 -3.19 19.67 0.78
C ASP A 10 -3.93 20.40 1.91
N GLY A 11 -3.20 20.65 3.01
CA GLY A 11 -3.75 21.27 4.23
C GLY A 11 -4.72 20.40 5.05
N GLY A 12 -4.82 19.10 4.73
CA GLY A 12 -5.67 18.13 5.42
C GLY A 12 -4.98 17.38 6.57
N ARG A 13 -5.73 16.51 7.26
CA ARG A 13 -5.22 15.64 8.33
C ARG A 13 -4.75 14.30 7.77
N TYR A 14 -3.66 13.74 8.31
CA TYR A 14 -3.18 12.41 7.90
C TYR A 14 -4.10 11.28 8.38
N ARG A 15 -4.28 10.25 7.54
CA ARG A 15 -4.89 8.97 7.90
C ARG A 15 -3.92 8.11 8.72
N LEU A 16 -4.05 8.15 10.04
CA LEU A 16 -3.19 7.37 10.95
C LEU A 16 -3.73 5.96 11.27
N SER A 17 -4.47 5.35 10.32
CA SER A 17 -5.19 4.09 10.56
C SER A 17 -4.43 2.82 10.13
N PHE A 18 -3.17 2.94 9.71
CA PHE A 18 -2.30 1.82 9.27
C PHE A 18 -1.78 0.97 10.44
N THR A 19 -2.71 0.47 11.26
CA THR A 19 -2.42 -0.32 12.47
C THR A 19 -2.48 -1.83 12.22
N VAL A 20 -2.84 -2.25 11.00
CA VAL A 20 -3.19 -3.63 10.65
C VAL A 20 -2.19 -4.22 9.66
N GLY A 21 -1.48 -5.27 10.10
CA GLY A 21 -0.52 -5.97 9.24
C GLY A 21 0.66 -5.10 8.78
N GLY A 22 1.70 -5.74 8.25
CA GLY A 22 2.76 -5.01 7.53
C GLY A 22 2.22 -4.60 6.16
N LEU A 23 2.72 -5.25 5.12
CA LEU A 23 2.40 -5.01 3.72
C LEU A 23 1.09 -5.69 3.26
N LEU A 24 0.79 -6.88 3.81
CA LEU A 24 -0.40 -7.69 3.46
C LEU A 24 -0.43 -8.19 2.00
N ALA A 25 0.73 -8.58 1.44
CA ALA A 25 0.85 -8.91 0.02
C ALA A 25 -0.04 -10.09 -0.43
N GLU A 26 -0.06 -11.20 0.31
CA GLU A 26 -0.89 -12.36 -0.04
C GLU A 26 -2.38 -12.04 0.04
N GLN A 27 -2.80 -11.32 1.09
CA GLN A 27 -4.19 -10.91 1.24
C GLN A 27 -4.58 -9.89 0.16
N GLY A 28 -3.66 -8.99 -0.21
CA GLY A 28 -3.78 -8.07 -1.32
C GLY A 28 -4.04 -8.78 -2.63
N ARG A 29 -3.25 -9.81 -2.95
CA ARG A 29 -3.45 -10.66 -4.13
C ARG A 29 -4.83 -11.30 -4.16
N THR A 30 -5.24 -11.94 -3.06
CA THR A 30 -6.56 -12.58 -3.00
C THR A 30 -7.69 -11.58 -3.23
N VAL A 31 -7.66 -10.42 -2.56
CA VAL A 31 -8.72 -9.42 -2.69
C VAL A 31 -8.69 -8.72 -4.05
N ALA A 32 -7.51 -8.46 -4.62
CA ALA A 32 -7.37 -7.91 -5.97
C ALA A 32 -7.99 -8.84 -7.01
N GLY A 33 -7.80 -10.16 -6.88
CA GLY A 33 -8.47 -11.17 -7.72
C GLY A 33 -10.00 -11.04 -7.70
N LEU A 34 -10.59 -10.74 -6.54
CA LEU A 34 -12.03 -10.49 -6.43
C LEU A 34 -12.44 -9.18 -7.12
N MET A 35 -11.58 -8.16 -7.13
CA MET A 35 -11.86 -6.87 -7.76
C MET A 35 -11.78 -6.93 -9.30
N VAL A 36 -10.86 -7.73 -9.85
CA VAL A 36 -10.64 -7.82 -11.30
C VAL A 36 -11.44 -8.94 -11.98
N GLY A 37 -12.17 -9.75 -11.20
CA GLY A 37 -13.14 -10.71 -11.73
C GLY A 37 -12.63 -12.15 -11.86
N ASP A 38 -11.95 -12.68 -10.85
CA ASP A 38 -11.78 -14.13 -10.74
C ASP A 38 -13.17 -14.82 -10.63
N THR A 39 -13.39 -15.82 -11.47
CA THR A 39 -14.65 -16.53 -11.77
C THR A 39 -15.48 -17.02 -10.57
N ALA A 40 -14.91 -17.09 -9.36
CA ALA A 40 -15.64 -17.44 -8.14
C ALA A 40 -16.55 -16.31 -7.61
N VAL A 41 -16.28 -15.04 -7.96
CA VAL A 41 -17.01 -13.85 -7.47
C VAL A 41 -18.18 -13.45 -8.38
N ALA A 42 -18.15 -13.90 -9.64
CA ALA A 42 -19.17 -13.61 -10.64
C ALA A 42 -20.58 -14.07 -10.24
N ALA A 43 -20.68 -15.10 -9.37
CA ALA A 43 -21.97 -15.61 -8.88
C ALA A 43 -22.54 -14.85 -7.68
N ALA A 44 -21.73 -14.01 -7.01
CA ALA A 44 -22.10 -13.36 -5.73
C ALA A 44 -22.15 -11.83 -5.80
N VAL A 45 -21.73 -11.22 -6.90
CA VAL A 45 -21.71 -9.76 -7.09
C VAL A 45 -22.67 -9.41 -8.23
N ASP A 46 -23.76 -8.72 -7.91
CA ASP A 46 -24.81 -8.24 -8.84
C ASP A 46 -24.29 -7.34 -9.98
N THR A 47 -23.00 -7.06 -10.03
CA THR A 47 -22.36 -6.20 -11.01
C THR A 47 -20.98 -6.77 -11.34
N LEU A 48 -20.90 -7.57 -12.40
CA LEU A 48 -19.62 -7.97 -12.98
C LEU A 48 -18.84 -6.71 -13.39
N PRO A 49 -17.55 -6.59 -13.03
CA PRO A 49 -16.66 -5.69 -13.76
C PRO A 49 -16.58 -6.19 -15.21
N SER A 50 -16.86 -5.33 -16.19
CA SER A 50 -16.57 -5.63 -17.59
C SER A 50 -15.06 -5.85 -17.75
N ALA A 51 -14.67 -6.87 -18.53
CA ALA A 51 -13.27 -7.12 -18.86
C ALA A 51 -12.58 -5.89 -19.48
N ASP A 52 -13.37 -5.04 -20.16
CA ASP A 52 -12.97 -3.81 -20.86
C ASP A 52 -12.84 -2.57 -19.96
N ARG A 53 -12.67 -2.71 -18.64
CA ARG A 53 -12.40 -1.54 -17.78
C ARG A 53 -11.04 -0.93 -18.12
N ASP A 54 -11.06 0.37 -18.40
CA ASP A 54 -9.89 1.23 -18.56
C ASP A 54 -8.85 0.94 -17.47
N ASP A 55 -7.64 0.54 -17.90
CA ASP A 55 -6.53 0.16 -17.02
C ASP A 55 -6.11 1.32 -16.10
N ASP A 56 -6.34 2.57 -16.54
CA ASP A 56 -5.97 3.76 -15.80
C ASP A 56 -7.06 4.20 -14.80
N ALA A 57 -8.27 3.61 -14.87
CA ALA A 57 -9.37 3.94 -13.97
C ALA A 57 -9.24 3.25 -12.59
N PHE A 58 -9.68 3.94 -11.54
CA PHE A 58 -9.80 3.35 -10.20
C PHE A 58 -11.01 2.43 -10.06
N ALA A 59 -10.94 1.52 -9.08
CA ALA A 59 -12.10 0.74 -8.68
C ALA A 59 -13.23 1.65 -8.13
N PRO A 60 -14.47 1.53 -8.65
CA PRO A 60 -15.61 2.32 -8.17
C PRO A 60 -16.01 1.88 -6.75
N ALA A 61 -16.59 2.80 -5.97
CA ALA A 61 -16.91 2.58 -4.57
C ALA A 61 -17.88 1.41 -4.35
N GLU A 62 -18.81 1.18 -5.28
CA GLU A 62 -19.79 0.11 -5.24
C GLU A 62 -19.12 -1.28 -5.34
N LEU A 63 -18.08 -1.38 -6.16
CA LEU A 63 -17.26 -2.60 -6.28
C LEU A 63 -16.49 -2.83 -4.98
N LEU A 64 -15.82 -1.81 -4.46
CA LEU A 64 -15.04 -1.89 -3.22
C LEU A 64 -15.91 -2.37 -2.05
N GLU A 65 -17.12 -1.81 -1.91
CA GLU A 65 -18.04 -2.19 -0.85
C GLU A 65 -18.59 -3.61 -1.03
N SER A 66 -18.87 -4.02 -2.26
CA SER A 66 -19.37 -5.37 -2.55
C SER A 66 -18.29 -6.43 -2.29
N VAL A 67 -17.06 -6.21 -2.77
CA VAL A 67 -15.90 -7.08 -2.50
C VAL A 67 -15.62 -7.16 -1.00
N ARG A 68 -15.68 -6.03 -0.28
CA ARG A 68 -15.48 -5.99 1.18
C ARG A 68 -16.52 -6.83 1.91
N ARG A 69 -17.81 -6.69 1.59
CA ARG A 69 -18.89 -7.47 2.20
C ARG A 69 -18.72 -8.95 1.92
N TYR A 70 -18.45 -9.32 0.67
CA TYR A 70 -18.24 -10.70 0.25
C TYR A 70 -17.02 -11.34 0.94
N ALA A 71 -15.87 -10.68 0.90
CA ALA A 71 -14.63 -11.17 1.51
C ALA A 71 -14.74 -11.39 3.02
N VAL A 72 -15.51 -10.53 3.71
CA VAL A 72 -15.84 -10.74 5.12
C VAL A 72 -16.81 -11.91 5.29
N ALA A 73 -17.91 -11.99 4.54
CA ALA A 73 -18.91 -13.05 4.70
C ALA A 73 -18.29 -14.44 4.49
N GLU A 74 -17.60 -14.63 3.37
CA GLU A 74 -17.09 -15.92 2.92
C GLU A 74 -15.75 -16.32 3.54
N ASN A 75 -15.16 -15.46 4.38
CA ASN A 75 -13.84 -15.69 4.95
C ASN A 75 -12.76 -16.05 3.91
N VAL A 76 -12.72 -15.30 2.80
CA VAL A 76 -11.80 -15.58 1.67
C VAL A 76 -10.34 -15.62 2.09
N LEU A 77 -9.98 -14.92 3.17
CA LEU A 77 -8.62 -14.88 3.73
C LEU A 77 -8.35 -15.98 4.78
N GLN A 78 -9.32 -16.85 5.05
CA GLN A 78 -9.24 -17.97 6.00
C GLN A 78 -8.79 -17.55 7.40
N ILE A 79 -9.26 -16.39 7.87
CA ILE A 79 -8.89 -15.84 9.18
C ILE A 79 -9.79 -16.42 10.27
N ARG A 80 -9.18 -16.89 11.35
CA ARG A 80 -9.85 -17.61 12.44
C ARG A 80 -10.94 -16.82 13.16
N THR A 81 -10.74 -15.51 13.37
CA THR A 81 -11.69 -14.70 14.15
C THR A 81 -12.36 -13.65 13.30
N HIS A 82 -13.66 -13.47 13.52
CA HIS A 82 -14.48 -12.48 12.81
C HIS A 82 -13.88 -11.06 12.90
N ALA A 83 -13.44 -10.65 14.09
CA ALA A 83 -12.88 -9.32 14.32
C ALA A 83 -11.57 -9.10 13.53
N ALA A 84 -10.67 -10.10 13.49
CA ALA A 84 -9.44 -9.99 12.72
C ALA A 84 -9.73 -10.00 11.20
N ARG A 85 -10.69 -10.83 10.77
CA ARG A 85 -11.15 -10.90 9.39
C ARG A 85 -11.65 -9.56 8.89
N VAL A 86 -12.61 -8.95 9.59
CA VAL A 86 -13.14 -7.62 9.26
C VAL A 86 -12.02 -6.59 9.20
N ARG A 87 -11.12 -6.60 10.17
CA ARG A 87 -10.01 -5.65 10.26
C ARG A 87 -9.06 -5.77 9.06
N ILE A 88 -8.63 -6.98 8.72
CA ILE A 88 -7.68 -7.23 7.63
C ILE A 88 -8.34 -6.96 6.27
N VAL A 89 -9.57 -7.43 6.04
CA VAL A 89 -10.29 -7.17 4.77
C VAL A 89 -10.47 -5.66 4.56
N ASN A 90 -10.91 -4.93 5.59
CA ASN A 90 -11.08 -3.48 5.47
C ASN A 90 -9.77 -2.78 5.13
N GLU A 91 -8.65 -3.18 5.75
CA GLU A 91 -7.33 -2.60 5.48
C GLU A 91 -6.88 -2.86 4.04
N VAL A 92 -7.03 -4.11 3.58
CA VAL A 92 -6.63 -4.49 2.23
C VAL A 92 -7.44 -3.73 1.19
N VAL A 93 -8.78 -3.70 1.31
CA VAL A 93 -9.67 -2.98 0.38
C VAL A 93 -9.33 -1.49 0.35
N LYS A 94 -9.03 -0.88 1.50
CA LYS A 94 -8.59 0.51 1.58
C LYS A 94 -7.33 0.78 0.77
N ARG A 95 -6.26 0.00 0.99
CA ARG A 95 -5.00 0.17 0.27
C ARG A 95 -5.17 -0.07 -1.23
N LEU A 96 -5.86 -1.15 -1.62
CA LEU A 96 -6.13 -1.47 -3.01
C LEU A 96 -6.98 -0.40 -3.72
N SER A 97 -7.82 0.34 -2.99
CA SER A 97 -8.59 1.46 -3.58
C SER A 97 -7.73 2.62 -4.08
N ALA A 98 -6.46 2.70 -3.69
CA ALA A 98 -5.51 3.70 -4.19
C ALA A 98 -4.76 3.25 -5.47
N LEU A 99 -5.12 2.09 -6.03
CA LEU A 99 -4.56 1.54 -7.25
C LEU A 99 -5.55 1.60 -8.42
N THR A 100 -5.02 1.72 -9.63
CA THR A 100 -5.79 1.62 -10.88
C THR A 100 -6.15 0.17 -11.18
N MET A 101 -7.05 -0.05 -12.13
CA MET A 101 -7.48 -1.40 -12.50
C MET A 101 -6.34 -2.21 -13.14
N GLY A 102 -5.46 -1.57 -13.91
CA GLY A 102 -4.26 -2.21 -14.45
C GLY A 102 -3.30 -2.67 -13.36
N GLU A 103 -3.09 -1.85 -12.32
CA GLU A 103 -2.27 -2.22 -11.15
C GLU A 103 -2.90 -3.38 -10.37
N LEU A 104 -4.23 -3.38 -10.19
CA LEU A 104 -4.95 -4.47 -9.53
C LEU A 104 -4.88 -5.78 -10.33
N ARG A 105 -4.97 -5.71 -11.65
CA ARG A 105 -4.80 -6.88 -12.55
C ARG A 105 -3.41 -7.48 -12.39
N CYS A 106 -2.36 -6.66 -12.40
CA CYS A 106 -0.98 -7.11 -12.17
C CYS A 106 -0.79 -7.74 -10.78
N ILE A 107 -1.42 -7.20 -9.72
CA ILE A 107 -1.38 -7.85 -8.39
C ILE A 107 -2.05 -9.24 -8.42
N ALA A 108 -3.19 -9.35 -9.11
CA ALA A 108 -4.03 -10.54 -9.13
C ALA A 108 -3.49 -11.66 -10.03
N ASP A 109 -2.82 -11.30 -11.12
CA ASP A 109 -2.27 -12.22 -12.12
C ASP A 109 -1.42 -13.30 -11.45
N ALA A 110 -1.50 -14.54 -11.94
CA ALA A 110 -0.72 -15.67 -11.42
C ALA A 110 0.76 -15.62 -11.80
N ASP A 111 1.08 -15.01 -12.95
CA ASP A 111 2.41 -14.99 -13.54
C ASP A 111 3.29 -13.85 -13.02
N THR A 112 2.69 -12.80 -12.42
CA THR A 112 3.44 -11.71 -11.80
C THR A 112 4.39 -12.24 -10.72
N LEU A 113 5.60 -11.69 -10.65
CA LEU A 113 6.58 -12.15 -9.66
C LEU A 113 6.25 -11.63 -8.26
N GLN A 114 6.64 -12.39 -7.24
CA GLN A 114 6.37 -12.00 -5.85
C GLN A 114 6.98 -10.63 -5.45
N PRO A 115 8.21 -10.28 -5.85
CA PRO A 115 8.77 -8.93 -5.59
C PRO A 115 7.93 -7.81 -6.22
N ASP A 116 7.43 -8.03 -7.43
CA ASP A 116 6.59 -7.06 -8.16
C ASP A 116 5.25 -6.85 -7.47
N ARG A 117 4.58 -7.93 -7.02
CA ARG A 117 3.35 -7.81 -6.21
C ARG A 117 3.60 -7.06 -4.91
N ARG A 118 4.73 -7.31 -4.24
CA ARG A 118 5.12 -6.61 -3.02
C ARG A 118 5.38 -5.13 -3.27
N ALA A 119 6.03 -4.79 -4.39
CA ALA A 119 6.26 -3.41 -4.80
C ALA A 119 4.93 -2.67 -5.04
N LEU A 120 3.97 -3.28 -5.75
CA LEU A 120 2.66 -2.68 -5.95
C LEU A 120 1.86 -2.52 -4.64
N MET A 121 1.98 -3.46 -3.71
CA MET A 121 1.37 -3.33 -2.38
C MET A 121 2.04 -2.25 -1.53
N TRP A 122 3.33 -1.99 -1.73
CA TRP A 122 4.04 -0.88 -1.09
C TRP A 122 3.55 0.47 -1.64
N VAL A 123 3.41 0.57 -2.97
CA VAL A 123 2.78 1.71 -3.64
C VAL A 123 1.36 1.94 -3.11
N ALA A 124 0.54 0.90 -2.98
CA ALA A 124 -0.80 1.00 -2.43
C ALA A 124 -0.82 1.59 -1.02
N MET A 125 0.11 1.16 -0.15
CA MET A 125 0.23 1.70 1.19
C MET A 125 0.68 3.16 1.18
N CYS A 126 1.69 3.51 0.39
CA CYS A 126 2.22 4.88 0.29
C CYS A 126 1.19 5.86 -0.29
N ARG A 127 0.41 5.43 -1.29
CA ARG A 127 -0.64 6.28 -1.88
C ARG A 127 -1.85 6.43 -0.98
N TYR A 128 -2.24 5.38 -0.25
CA TYR A 128 -3.41 5.44 0.63
C TYR A 128 -3.13 6.17 1.96
N TYR A 129 -1.87 6.12 2.44
CA TYR A 129 -1.39 6.80 3.64
C TYR A 129 -0.27 7.78 3.28
N ALA A 130 -0.61 9.06 3.10
CA ALA A 130 0.33 10.08 2.66
C ALA A 130 1.52 10.21 3.60
N LEU A 131 1.33 10.05 4.93
CA LEU A 131 2.44 10.04 5.89
C LEU A 131 3.50 8.97 5.58
N VAL A 132 3.06 7.80 5.11
CA VAL A 132 3.96 6.70 4.72
C VAL A 132 4.63 7.01 3.39
N GLY A 133 3.88 7.56 2.42
CA GLY A 133 4.43 7.99 1.14
C GLY A 133 5.47 9.09 1.27
N GLU A 134 5.22 10.09 2.12
CA GLU A 134 6.17 11.15 2.44
C GLU A 134 7.39 10.61 3.17
N PHE A 135 7.24 9.71 4.15
CA PHE A 135 8.39 9.05 4.78
C PHE A 135 9.25 8.28 3.76
N ALA A 136 8.60 7.60 2.81
CA ALA A 136 9.30 6.87 1.74
C ALA A 136 10.09 7.81 0.82
N GLN A 137 9.56 9.00 0.52
CA GLN A 137 10.22 9.99 -0.34
C GLN A 137 11.28 10.80 0.39
N GLU A 138 10.92 11.41 1.52
CA GLU A 138 11.72 12.38 2.27
C GLU A 138 12.85 11.73 3.08
N VAL A 139 12.69 10.45 3.46
CA VAL A 139 13.67 9.75 4.30
C VAL A 139 14.26 8.55 3.57
N LEU A 140 13.45 7.56 3.22
CA LEU A 140 13.96 6.30 2.64
C LEU A 140 14.70 6.52 1.32
N ARG A 141 14.05 7.21 0.36
CA ARG A 141 14.66 7.48 -0.94
C ARG A 141 15.79 8.49 -0.81
N GLU A 142 15.64 9.55 -0.02
CA GLU A 142 16.70 10.54 0.17
C GLU A 142 17.97 9.91 0.76
N HIS A 143 17.84 9.08 1.81
CA HIS A 143 18.95 8.33 2.38
C HIS A 143 19.69 7.51 1.32
N PHE A 144 18.94 6.78 0.48
CA PHE A 144 19.51 6.04 -0.63
C PHE A 144 20.28 6.94 -1.61
N LEU A 145 19.72 8.10 -1.97
CA LEU A 145 20.32 9.01 -2.94
C LEU A 145 21.62 9.65 -2.43
N ILE A 146 21.68 10.00 -1.15
CA ILE A 146 22.88 10.59 -0.53
C ILE A 146 23.89 9.54 -0.03
N GLY A 147 23.59 8.25 -0.18
CA GLY A 147 24.47 7.15 0.19
C GLY A 147 24.42 6.72 1.66
N THR A 148 23.44 7.21 2.43
CA THR A 148 23.14 6.66 3.75
C THR A 148 22.60 5.24 3.59
N THR A 149 23.24 4.27 4.25
CA THR A 149 23.00 2.85 3.98
C THR A 149 21.87 2.24 4.79
N THR A 150 21.38 2.91 5.83
CA THR A 150 20.38 2.35 6.76
C THR A 150 19.23 3.33 7.00
N ILE A 151 18.11 2.79 7.49
CA ILE A 151 16.97 3.58 7.98
C ILE A 151 16.58 3.10 9.36
N THR A 152 16.62 3.99 10.35
CA THR A 152 16.49 3.63 11.76
C THR A 152 15.20 4.17 12.37
N TYR A 153 14.85 3.68 13.55
CA TYR A 153 13.73 4.24 14.32
C TYR A 153 13.93 5.73 14.67
N GLY A 154 15.19 6.17 14.83
CA GLY A 154 15.50 7.58 15.06
C GLY A 154 15.14 8.46 13.87
N ASP A 155 15.35 7.96 12.64
CA ASP A 155 14.97 8.68 11.42
C ASP A 155 13.45 8.86 11.31
N TYR A 156 12.70 7.81 11.67
CA TYR A 156 11.24 7.90 11.76
C TYR A 156 10.77 8.86 12.84
N GLU A 157 11.38 8.83 14.03
CA GLU A 157 11.05 9.75 15.12
C GLU A 157 11.34 11.21 14.74
N HIS A 158 12.47 11.47 14.08
CA HIS A 158 12.82 12.79 13.57
C HIS A 158 11.81 13.29 12.52
N PHE A 159 11.44 12.43 11.57
CA PHE A 159 10.39 12.72 10.59
C PHE A 159 9.05 13.06 11.26
N MET A 160 8.61 12.23 12.21
CA MET A 160 7.34 12.45 12.93
C MET A 160 7.34 13.76 13.72
N LEU A 161 8.44 14.10 14.39
CA LEU A 161 8.61 15.39 15.08
C LEU A 161 8.50 16.56 14.09
N GLY A 162 9.08 16.40 12.89
CA GLY A 162 8.96 17.37 11.80
C GLY A 162 7.51 17.63 11.42
N LYS A 163 6.71 16.57 11.23
CA LYS A 163 5.29 16.66 10.86
C LYS A 163 4.41 17.15 12.01
N ALA A 164 4.70 16.79 13.26
CA ALA A 164 3.93 17.19 14.44
C ALA A 164 3.79 18.72 14.59
N MET A 165 4.79 19.49 14.13
CA MET A 165 4.76 20.97 14.18
C MET A 165 3.56 21.59 13.44
N TRP A 166 3.04 20.91 12.42
CA TRP A 166 1.96 21.42 11.56
C TRP A 166 0.73 20.52 11.53
N HIS A 167 0.82 19.32 12.10
CA HIS A 167 -0.23 18.30 12.07
C HIS A 167 -0.59 17.86 13.49
N PRO A 168 -1.63 18.48 14.11
CA PRO A 168 -2.01 18.18 15.48
C PRO A 168 -2.35 16.70 15.73
N GLU A 169 -2.93 16.00 14.74
CA GLU A 169 -3.21 14.57 14.88
C GLU A 169 -1.95 13.70 15.04
N ILE A 170 -0.77 14.20 14.67
CA ILE A 170 0.52 13.55 14.91
C ILE A 170 1.03 13.90 16.31
N ASP A 171 0.92 15.17 16.72
CA ASP A 171 1.33 15.63 18.06
C ASP A 171 0.50 14.96 19.16
N ASP A 172 -0.79 14.74 18.90
CA ASP A 172 -1.75 14.11 19.82
C ASP A 172 -1.55 12.57 19.95
N LEU A 173 -0.61 11.96 19.22
CA LEU A 173 -0.39 10.52 19.26
C LEU A 173 0.12 10.05 20.62
N SER A 174 -0.59 9.06 21.21
CA SER A 174 -0.03 8.33 22.36
C SER A 174 1.28 7.61 21.97
N THR A 175 2.19 7.43 22.94
CA THR A 175 3.43 6.67 22.75
C THR A 175 3.17 5.27 22.19
N SER A 176 2.10 4.61 22.66
CA SER A 176 1.72 3.27 22.20
C SER A 176 1.25 3.26 20.73
N THR A 177 0.51 4.30 20.32
CA THR A 177 0.03 4.43 18.94
C THR A 177 1.20 4.75 18.02
N SER A 178 2.06 5.71 18.39
CA SER A 178 3.25 6.06 17.62
C SER A 178 4.18 4.85 17.42
N ALA A 179 4.47 4.10 18.48
CA ALA A 179 5.25 2.86 18.39
C ALA A 179 4.59 1.81 17.48
N LYS A 180 3.26 1.72 17.49
CA LYS A 180 2.51 0.79 16.63
C LYS A 180 2.59 1.18 15.16
N LEU A 181 2.45 2.47 14.84
CA LEU A 181 2.59 3.02 13.49
C LEU A 181 4.01 2.77 12.97
N ARG A 182 5.03 3.12 13.77
CA ARG A 182 6.44 2.87 13.46
C ARG A 182 6.70 1.39 13.15
N SER A 183 6.28 0.49 14.05
CA SER A 183 6.46 -0.95 13.87
C SER A 183 5.83 -1.46 12.56
N ASN A 184 4.65 -0.95 12.19
CA ASN A 184 3.99 -1.37 10.97
C ASN A 184 4.67 -0.83 9.70
N VAL A 185 5.16 0.42 9.71
CA VAL A 185 5.90 1.00 8.58
C VAL A 185 7.19 0.21 8.32
N PHE A 186 7.98 -0.05 9.36
CA PHE A 186 9.22 -0.83 9.23
C PHE A 186 8.96 -2.27 8.81
N LYS A 187 7.91 -2.89 9.36
CA LYS A 187 7.48 -4.22 8.92
C LYS A 187 7.09 -4.22 7.44
N ALA A 188 6.35 -3.21 6.98
CA ALA A 188 5.94 -3.08 5.58
C ALA A 188 7.14 -2.87 4.64
N MET A 189 8.11 -2.01 5.00
CA MET A 189 9.35 -1.83 4.26
C MET A 189 10.15 -3.13 4.12
N ALA A 190 10.30 -3.87 5.23
CA ALA A 190 10.98 -5.16 5.24
C ALA A 190 10.25 -6.23 4.41
N GLU A 191 8.91 -6.23 4.43
CA GLU A 191 8.10 -7.14 3.60
C GLU A 191 8.11 -6.75 2.13
N ALA A 192 8.25 -5.46 1.82
CA ALA A 192 8.37 -4.93 0.46
C ALA A 192 9.75 -5.20 -0.14
N GLY A 193 10.76 -5.48 0.70
CA GLY A 193 12.13 -5.72 0.26
C GLY A 193 12.91 -4.44 -0.03
N VAL A 194 12.43 -3.28 0.44
CA VAL A 194 13.14 -1.99 0.33
C VAL A 194 14.10 -1.74 1.51
N VAL A 195 13.96 -2.53 2.57
CA VAL A 195 14.84 -2.53 3.75
C VAL A 195 15.11 -3.97 4.18
N ASN A 196 16.34 -4.28 4.56
CA ASN A 196 16.72 -5.56 5.12
C ASN A 196 16.20 -5.68 6.56
N ARG A 197 15.45 -6.75 6.85
CA ARG A 197 14.85 -6.99 8.16
C ARG A 197 15.87 -7.15 9.30
N THR A 198 17.08 -7.58 9.00
CA THR A 198 18.06 -7.99 10.01
C THR A 198 18.89 -6.82 10.53
N ASP A 199 19.25 -5.89 9.64
CA ASP A 199 20.23 -4.83 9.90
C ASP A 199 19.76 -3.43 9.46
N ASP A 200 18.49 -3.32 9.05
CA ASP A 200 17.86 -2.08 8.57
C ASP A 200 18.57 -1.42 7.37
N THR A 201 19.38 -2.19 6.63
CA THR A 201 20.05 -1.71 5.41
C THR A 201 19.03 -1.43 4.31
N ILE A 202 19.14 -0.28 3.67
CA ILE A 202 18.31 0.08 2.52
C ILE A 202 18.70 -0.80 1.32
N VAL A 203 17.70 -1.42 0.71
CA VAL A 203 17.89 -2.34 -0.43
C VAL A 203 17.40 -1.65 -1.70
N PRO A 204 18.28 -1.43 -2.70
CA PRO A 204 17.87 -0.82 -3.96
C PRO A 204 16.74 -1.59 -4.63
N SER A 205 15.73 -0.87 -5.11
CA SER A 205 14.55 -1.51 -5.73
C SER A 205 14.81 -1.89 -7.18
N LEU A 206 14.44 -3.12 -7.54
CA LEU A 206 14.44 -3.64 -8.91
C LEU A 206 13.00 -4.01 -9.27
N LEU A 207 12.38 -3.18 -10.09
CA LEU A 207 11.02 -3.40 -10.57
C LEU A 207 11.05 -4.16 -11.89
N GLY A 208 10.16 -5.15 -12.05
CA GLY A 208 9.95 -5.81 -13.33
C GLY A 208 9.50 -4.83 -14.42
N ARG A 209 9.69 -5.22 -15.69
CA ARG A 209 9.32 -4.40 -16.85
C ARG A 209 7.84 -4.02 -16.84
N GLU A 210 6.98 -4.97 -16.49
CA GLU A 210 5.54 -4.79 -16.44
C GLU A 210 5.14 -3.76 -15.38
N VAL A 211 5.59 -3.95 -14.13
CA VAL A 211 5.36 -2.99 -13.03
C VAL A 211 5.92 -1.61 -13.37
N THR A 212 7.13 -1.55 -13.93
CA THR A 212 7.71 -0.29 -14.37
C THR A 212 6.82 0.40 -15.40
N GLY A 213 6.33 -0.34 -16.40
CA GLY A 213 5.43 0.18 -17.43
C GLY A 213 4.11 0.70 -16.86
N ILE A 214 3.48 -0.04 -15.96
CA ILE A 214 2.24 0.37 -15.31
C ILE A 214 2.45 1.64 -14.46
N LEU A 215 3.54 1.69 -13.69
CA LEU A 215 3.84 2.86 -12.85
C LEU A 215 4.21 4.12 -13.65
N MET A 216 4.53 4.01 -14.95
CA MET A 216 4.70 5.19 -15.80
C MET A 216 3.40 5.98 -16.01
N GLY A 217 2.23 5.37 -15.80
CA GLY A 217 0.96 6.10 -15.75
C GLY A 217 0.89 7.07 -14.57
N ARG A 218 1.69 6.82 -13.51
CA ARG A 218 1.78 7.63 -12.28
C ARG A 218 3.21 7.69 -11.73
N PRO A 219 4.12 8.40 -12.42
CA PRO A 219 5.56 8.37 -12.14
C PRO A 219 5.95 8.84 -10.74
N GLU A 220 5.09 9.60 -10.04
CA GLU A 220 5.31 9.98 -8.64
C GLU A 220 5.56 8.77 -7.72
N SER A 221 5.08 7.60 -8.14
CA SER A 221 5.19 6.35 -7.37
C SER A 221 6.61 5.79 -7.35
N PHE A 222 7.47 6.14 -8.31
CA PHE A 222 8.89 5.80 -8.25
C PHE A 222 9.59 6.47 -7.05
N GLY A 223 9.06 7.59 -6.56
CA GLY A 223 9.55 8.28 -5.38
C GLY A 223 9.44 7.47 -4.09
N PHE A 224 8.60 6.44 -4.04
CA PHE A 224 8.43 5.58 -2.86
C PHE A 224 9.54 4.52 -2.70
N PHE A 225 10.44 4.40 -3.69
CA PHE A 225 11.45 3.36 -3.73
C PHE A 225 12.86 3.93 -3.57
N PRO A 226 13.78 3.20 -2.92
CA PRO A 226 15.21 3.49 -2.93
C PRO A 226 15.80 3.19 -4.33
N MET A 227 15.50 4.07 -5.27
CA MET A 227 15.99 4.01 -6.63
C MET A 227 16.14 5.43 -7.20
N ARG A 228 17.03 5.55 -8.17
CA ARG A 228 17.05 6.73 -9.04
C ARG A 228 15.85 6.63 -9.98
N GLU A 229 15.30 7.77 -10.36
CA GLU A 229 14.23 7.80 -11.35
C GLU A 229 14.66 7.03 -12.60
N PRO A 230 13.82 6.13 -13.12
CA PRO A 230 14.13 5.40 -14.33
C PRO A 230 14.32 6.42 -15.47
N ILE A 231 15.48 6.36 -16.13
CA ILE A 231 15.75 7.19 -17.30
C ILE A 231 14.77 6.74 -18.39
N LEU A 232 13.85 7.62 -18.76
CA LEU A 232 12.98 7.44 -19.92
C LEU A 232 13.89 7.34 -21.17
N ALA A 233 13.95 6.16 -21.76
CA ALA A 233 14.66 5.92 -23.02
C ALA A 233 13.65 5.75 -24.17
#